data_AF-A0A433PFS8-F1
#
_entry.id   AF-A0A433PFS8-F1
#
_cell.length_a   1.000
_cell.length_b   1.000
_cell.length_c   1.000
_cell.angle_alpha   90.00
_cell.angle_beta   90.00
_cell.angle_gamma   90.00
#
_symmetry.space_group_name_H-M   'P 1'
#
loop_
_entity.id
_entity.type
_entity.pdbx_description
1 polymer ?
#
loop_
_entity_poly.entity_id
_entity_poly.type
_entity_poly.pdbx_seq_one_letter_code
_entity_poly.pdbx_strand_id
1 'polypeptide(L)'
;MFRVGQRVQVDDALATVRYIGEIPNTSGLWLGVEWDAPQRGKHDGFHEGVRYFHCSVPNSGSFIRPNPAKVMTGRSFIDVLIERYKPATSSAAAADDDTAGYSAEQDVGIVHFGGDKSIEVEMVGFEKIERKQKYDFLEFLYTQMLPRCSVPNILLHHASNRHLDRLHEAGLTLMQVANAGVPGEIKRISPHIQDLNLSKNLISDWAVIAEITSQLEELETLRL
;
A
#
# COMPACT_ATOMS: atom_id res chain seq x y z
N MET A 1 -15.95 -4.11 -9.94
CA MET A 1 -16.23 -4.41 -11.37
C MET A 1 -15.28 -3.58 -12.21
N PHE A 2 -14.66 -4.16 -13.25
CA PHE A 2 -13.70 -3.45 -14.11
C PHE A 2 -14.39 -2.54 -15.12
N ARG A 3 -13.71 -1.47 -15.56
CA ARG A 3 -14.17 -0.55 -16.62
C ARG A 3 -13.06 -0.29 -17.64
N VAL A 4 -13.42 -0.08 -18.89
CA VAL A 4 -12.46 0.39 -19.92
C VAL A 4 -12.02 1.81 -19.55
N GLY A 5 -10.73 2.09 -19.71
CA GLY A 5 -10.06 3.33 -19.25
C GLY A 5 -9.59 3.27 -17.79
N GLN A 6 -10.02 2.26 -17.01
CA GLN A 6 -9.59 2.12 -15.62
C GLN A 6 -8.09 1.82 -15.53
N ARG A 7 -7.42 2.52 -14.59
CA ARG A 7 -6.04 2.23 -14.20
C ARG A 7 -5.99 1.08 -13.21
N VAL A 8 -5.08 0.15 -13.42
CA VAL A 8 -4.86 -1.02 -12.56
C VAL A 8 -3.37 -1.24 -12.32
N GLN A 9 -3.05 -1.88 -11.20
CA GLN A 9 -1.70 -2.39 -10.95
C GLN A 9 -1.73 -3.92 -10.94
N VAL A 10 -0.85 -4.53 -11.71
CA VAL A 10 -0.71 -5.99 -11.80
C VAL A 10 0.73 -6.35 -11.48
N ASP A 11 0.92 -7.09 -10.41
CA ASP A 11 2.23 -7.21 -9.75
C ASP A 11 2.73 -5.80 -9.37
N ASP A 12 3.88 -5.38 -9.88
CA ASP A 12 4.43 -4.05 -9.64
C ASP A 12 4.35 -3.15 -10.87
N ALA A 13 3.60 -3.58 -11.90
CA ALA A 13 3.45 -2.85 -13.15
C ALA A 13 2.07 -2.19 -13.25
N LEU A 14 2.08 -0.93 -13.69
CA LEU A 14 0.88 -0.16 -13.95
C LEU A 14 0.36 -0.42 -15.37
N ALA A 15 -0.96 -0.43 -15.51
CA ALA A 15 -1.62 -0.59 -16.79
C ALA A 15 -2.97 0.12 -16.84
N THR A 16 -3.46 0.29 -18.07
CA THR A 16 -4.80 0.80 -18.37
C THR A 16 -5.62 -0.31 -19.03
N VAL A 17 -6.82 -0.56 -18.52
CA VAL A 17 -7.77 -1.51 -19.12
C VAL A 17 -8.29 -0.93 -20.44
N ARG A 18 -8.10 -1.66 -21.55
CA ARG A 18 -8.53 -1.29 -22.89
C ARG A 18 -9.66 -2.15 -23.45
N TYR A 19 -9.79 -3.38 -22.96
CA TYR A 19 -10.83 -4.32 -23.38
C TYR A 19 -11.30 -5.16 -22.19
N ILE A 20 -12.59 -5.49 -22.17
CA ILE A 20 -13.21 -6.37 -21.19
C ILE A 20 -14.15 -7.30 -21.97
N GLY A 21 -13.88 -8.60 -21.97
CA GLY A 21 -14.73 -9.55 -22.69
C GLY A 21 -14.09 -10.92 -22.86
N GLU A 22 -14.79 -11.80 -23.56
CA GLU A 22 -14.31 -13.15 -23.87
C GLU A 22 -13.41 -13.14 -25.11
N ILE A 23 -12.48 -14.10 -25.16
CA ILE A 23 -11.62 -14.32 -26.33
C ILE A 23 -11.98 -15.69 -26.92
N PRO A 24 -12.12 -15.83 -28.25
CA PRO A 24 -12.38 -17.10 -28.92
C PRO A 24 -11.47 -18.21 -28.42
N ASN A 25 -11.99 -19.43 -28.33
CA ASN A 25 -11.26 -20.62 -27.88
C ASN A 25 -10.69 -20.53 -26.45
N THR A 26 -11.12 -19.55 -25.66
CA THR A 26 -10.77 -19.45 -24.24
C THR A 26 -12.04 -19.38 -23.38
N SER A 27 -11.96 -19.81 -22.13
CA SER A 27 -13.11 -19.81 -21.22
C SER A 27 -13.16 -18.53 -20.37
N GLY A 28 -14.31 -17.87 -20.26
CA GLY A 28 -14.53 -16.78 -19.29
C GLY A 28 -13.85 -15.45 -19.62
N LEU A 29 -13.94 -14.51 -18.68
CA LEU A 29 -13.59 -13.10 -18.89
C LEU A 29 -12.08 -12.85 -19.02
N TRP A 30 -11.71 -11.96 -19.93
CA TRP A 30 -10.38 -11.41 -20.09
C TRP A 30 -10.38 -9.88 -19.99
N LEU A 31 -9.27 -9.36 -19.50
CA LEU A 31 -8.94 -7.94 -19.58
C LEU A 31 -7.83 -7.77 -20.61
N GLY A 32 -8.10 -7.01 -21.66
CA GLY A 32 -7.04 -6.45 -22.50
C GLY A 32 -6.50 -5.21 -21.80
N VAL A 33 -5.21 -5.20 -21.50
CA VAL A 33 -4.54 -4.11 -20.78
C VAL A 33 -3.39 -3.57 -21.62
N GLU A 34 -3.14 -2.27 -21.51
CA GLU A 34 -1.97 -1.59 -22.04
C GLU A 34 -1.05 -1.21 -20.88
N TRP A 35 0.20 -1.68 -20.90
CA TRP A 35 1.19 -1.40 -19.86
C TRP A 35 1.83 -0.03 -20.04
N ASP A 36 2.08 0.65 -18.93
CA ASP A 36 2.90 1.87 -18.92
C ASP A 36 4.35 1.57 -19.29
N ALA A 37 4.81 0.39 -18.91
CA ALA A 37 6.11 -0.18 -19.22
C ALA A 37 5.96 -1.10 -20.45
N PRO A 38 6.27 -0.62 -21.68
CA PRO A 38 5.95 -1.35 -22.92
C PRO A 38 6.59 -2.73 -22.99
N GLN A 39 7.76 -2.91 -22.38
CA GLN A 39 8.51 -4.17 -22.32
C GLN A 39 7.75 -5.33 -21.66
N ARG A 40 6.70 -5.04 -20.89
CA ARG A 40 5.84 -6.07 -20.28
C ARG A 40 4.76 -6.59 -21.22
N GLY A 41 4.48 -5.84 -22.28
CA GLY A 41 3.48 -6.23 -23.26
C GLY A 41 3.93 -7.38 -24.17
N LYS A 42 2.96 -7.96 -24.85
CA LYS A 42 3.13 -9.13 -25.73
C LYS A 42 2.59 -8.88 -27.14
N HIS A 43 1.66 -7.94 -27.29
CA HIS A 43 0.96 -7.64 -28.54
C HIS A 43 0.41 -6.22 -28.53
N ASP A 44 -0.14 -5.75 -29.64
CA ASP A 44 -0.73 -4.42 -29.81
C ASP A 44 -2.27 -4.38 -29.62
N GLY A 45 -2.86 -5.50 -29.19
CA GLY A 45 -4.30 -5.68 -29.03
C GLY A 45 -4.96 -6.46 -30.18
N PHE A 46 -4.18 -6.90 -31.16
CA PHE A 46 -4.56 -7.86 -32.17
C PHE A 46 -4.22 -9.30 -31.73
N HIS A 47 -5.18 -10.22 -31.82
CA HIS A 47 -4.99 -11.62 -31.44
C HIS A 47 -5.91 -12.54 -32.27
N GLU A 48 -5.35 -13.63 -32.79
CA GLU A 48 -6.05 -14.65 -33.61
C GLU A 48 -6.94 -14.05 -34.74
N GLY A 49 -6.43 -13.03 -35.45
CA GLY A 49 -7.15 -12.42 -36.56
C GLY A 49 -8.18 -11.35 -36.17
N VAL A 50 -8.39 -11.11 -34.87
CA VAL A 50 -9.36 -10.15 -34.34
C VAL A 50 -8.65 -9.00 -33.63
N ARG A 51 -9.11 -7.77 -33.87
CA ARG A 51 -8.64 -6.58 -33.15
C ARG A 51 -9.57 -6.26 -32.00
N TYR A 52 -9.07 -6.37 -30.77
CA TYR A 52 -9.82 -6.09 -29.55
C TYR A 52 -9.62 -4.65 -29.05
N PHE A 53 -8.39 -4.16 -29.16
CA PHE A 53 -8.02 -2.80 -28.79
C PHE A 53 -6.79 -2.33 -29.56
N HIS A 54 -6.42 -1.07 -29.35
CA HIS A 54 -5.19 -0.48 -29.86
C HIS A 54 -4.33 -0.06 -28.68
N CYS A 55 -3.02 -0.26 -28.83
CA CYS A 55 -2.02 0.30 -27.94
C CYS A 55 -1.44 1.58 -28.54
N SER A 56 -1.12 2.55 -27.68
CA SER A 56 -0.41 3.77 -28.03
C SER A 56 1.05 3.48 -28.38
N VAL A 57 1.62 2.48 -27.71
CA VAL A 57 2.97 1.96 -27.99
C VAL A 57 2.86 0.55 -28.59
N PRO A 58 3.54 0.23 -29.70
CA PRO A 58 3.52 -1.12 -30.26
C PRO A 58 3.93 -2.17 -29.24
N ASN A 59 3.22 -3.29 -29.22
CA ASN A 59 3.48 -4.43 -28.32
C ASN A 59 3.39 -4.13 -26.82
N SER A 60 2.82 -2.99 -26.38
CA SER A 60 2.62 -2.71 -24.95
C SER A 60 1.37 -3.35 -24.36
N GLY A 61 0.60 -4.11 -25.14
CA GLY A 61 -0.64 -4.75 -24.72
C GLY A 61 -0.47 -6.19 -24.26
N SER A 62 -1.31 -6.62 -23.32
CA SER A 62 -1.46 -8.02 -22.92
C SER A 62 -2.93 -8.36 -22.61
N PHE A 63 -3.32 -9.62 -22.80
CA PHE A 63 -4.53 -10.17 -22.18
C PHE A 63 -4.21 -10.82 -20.84
N ILE A 64 -4.95 -10.45 -19.80
CA ILE A 64 -4.81 -10.99 -18.44
C ILE A 64 -6.16 -11.43 -17.87
N ARG A 65 -6.11 -12.32 -16.87
CA ARG A 65 -7.30 -12.72 -16.12
C ARG A 65 -7.61 -11.71 -15.01
N PRO A 66 -8.90 -11.41 -14.77
CA PRO A 66 -9.33 -10.59 -13.64
C PRO A 66 -9.15 -11.40 -12.34
N ASN A 67 -7.95 -11.39 -11.77
CA ASN A 67 -7.65 -12.05 -10.50
C ASN A 67 -7.53 -10.98 -9.40
N PRO A 68 -8.47 -10.93 -8.42
CA PRO A 68 -8.44 -9.94 -7.34
C PRO A 68 -7.16 -9.95 -6.50
N ALA A 69 -6.46 -11.09 -6.39
CA ALA A 69 -5.20 -11.20 -5.66
C ALA A 69 -3.99 -10.62 -6.42
N LYS A 70 -4.12 -10.41 -7.74
CA LYS A 70 -3.02 -9.90 -8.59
C LYS A 70 -3.28 -8.53 -9.15
N VAL A 71 -4.54 -8.25 -9.51
CA VAL A 71 -5.00 -7.04 -10.19
C VAL A 71 -5.63 -6.11 -9.16
N MET A 72 -4.87 -5.08 -8.78
CA MET A 72 -5.31 -4.04 -7.86
C MET A 72 -6.02 -2.93 -8.64
N THR A 73 -7.24 -2.59 -8.22
CA THR A 73 -8.05 -1.50 -8.80
C THR A 73 -7.91 -0.17 -8.07
N GLY A 74 -7.09 -0.15 -7.02
CA GLY A 74 -6.78 1.03 -6.21
C GLY A 74 -7.63 1.19 -4.96
N ARG A 75 -7.28 2.23 -4.19
CA ARG A 75 -7.78 2.55 -2.84
C ARG A 75 -8.26 4.00 -2.79
N SER A 76 -9.02 4.34 -1.77
CA SER A 76 -9.39 5.74 -1.54
C SER A 76 -8.19 6.54 -1.05
N PHE A 77 -8.14 7.82 -1.42
CA PHE A 77 -7.13 8.76 -0.94
C PHE A 77 -7.10 8.80 0.58
N ILE A 78 -8.27 8.84 1.22
CA ILE A 78 -8.35 8.97 2.67
C ILE A 78 -7.81 7.75 3.41
N ASP A 79 -8.10 6.53 2.93
CA ASP A 79 -7.56 5.31 3.53
C ASP A 79 -6.04 5.28 3.45
N VAL A 80 -5.51 5.65 2.29
CA VAL A 80 -4.06 5.70 2.03
C VAL A 80 -3.39 6.75 2.90
N LEU A 81 -3.99 7.95 3.00
CA LEU A 81 -3.48 9.04 3.82
C LEU A 81 -3.44 8.66 5.30
N ILE A 82 -4.54 8.11 5.82
CA ILE A 82 -4.61 7.66 7.21
C ILE A 82 -3.58 6.56 7.45
N GLU A 83 -3.52 5.52 6.61
CA GLU A 83 -2.55 4.43 6.82
C GLU A 83 -1.11 4.91 6.81
N ARG A 84 -0.77 5.87 5.95
CA ARG A 84 0.59 6.36 5.75
C ARG A 84 1.08 7.28 6.86
N TYR A 85 0.18 8.07 7.44
CA TYR A 85 0.50 9.16 8.35
C TYR A 85 -0.14 9.02 9.73
N LYS A 86 -0.93 7.97 9.96
CA LYS A 86 -1.29 7.59 11.32
C LYS A 86 0.01 7.20 12.01
N PRO A 87 0.35 7.85 13.15
CA PRO A 87 1.46 7.36 13.94
C PRO A 87 1.16 5.89 14.23
N ALA A 88 2.15 5.01 14.01
CA ALA A 88 2.08 3.70 14.62
C ALA A 88 1.69 4.01 16.07
N THR A 89 0.55 3.49 16.51
CA THR A 89 0.36 3.31 17.93
C THR A 89 1.49 2.39 18.28
N SER A 90 2.65 2.95 18.62
CA SER A 90 3.55 2.33 19.55
C SER A 90 2.60 1.85 20.62
N SER A 91 2.51 0.53 20.76
CA SER A 91 1.83 -0.17 21.82
C SER A 91 2.53 0.18 23.15
N ALA A 92 2.60 1.48 23.45
CA ALA A 92 3.40 2.14 24.47
C ALA A 92 2.80 3.51 24.84
N ALA A 93 1.53 3.77 24.51
CA ALA A 93 0.81 4.96 24.97
C ALA A 93 -0.70 4.73 25.11
N ALA A 94 -1.08 3.64 25.79
CA ALA A 94 -2.36 3.50 26.52
C ALA A 94 -2.35 2.22 27.39
N ALA A 95 -1.53 2.25 28.44
CA ALA A 95 -1.69 1.55 29.72
C ALA A 95 -0.54 2.05 30.63
N ASP A 96 -0.63 3.27 31.16
CA ASP A 96 -0.87 3.41 32.61
C ASP A 96 -1.78 2.31 33.18
N ASP A 97 -1.17 1.14 33.47
CA ASP A 97 -1.11 0.52 34.80
C ASP A 97 -0.56 -0.90 34.63
N ASP A 98 0.77 -1.07 34.58
CA ASP A 98 1.42 -2.38 34.67
C ASP A 98 2.81 -2.23 35.28
N THR A 99 2.84 -1.71 36.51
CA THR A 99 3.91 -2.05 37.47
C THR A 99 3.62 -3.40 38.14
N ALA A 100 2.64 -4.16 37.65
CA ALA A 100 2.23 -5.44 38.20
C ALA A 100 2.63 -6.61 37.28
N GLY A 101 3.93 -6.91 37.18
CA GLY A 101 4.32 -8.22 36.63
C GLY A 101 5.72 -8.41 36.08
N TYR A 102 6.55 -7.38 35.93
CA TYR A 102 7.95 -7.58 35.55
C TYR A 102 8.83 -7.77 36.79
N SER A 103 9.08 -9.03 37.14
CA SER A 103 10.08 -9.41 38.13
C SER A 103 11.40 -9.69 37.42
N ALA A 104 12.44 -8.89 37.71
CA ALA A 104 13.80 -9.14 37.21
C ALA A 104 14.32 -10.54 37.59
N GLU A 105 13.74 -11.17 38.62
CA GLU A 105 14.06 -12.52 39.07
C GLU A 105 13.55 -13.64 38.15
N GLN A 106 12.60 -13.38 37.24
CA GLN A 106 12.01 -14.37 36.33
C GLN A 106 12.57 -14.33 34.89
N ASP A 107 13.29 -13.26 34.52
CA ASP A 107 13.95 -13.08 33.21
C ASP A 107 15.46 -13.32 33.34
N VAL A 108 15.80 -14.44 34.00
CA VAL A 108 17.16 -14.93 34.25
C VAL A 108 17.30 -16.32 33.63
N GLY A 109 18.23 -16.48 32.69
CA GLY A 109 18.52 -17.75 32.04
C GLY A 109 20.01 -18.10 32.12
N ILE A 110 20.32 -19.37 32.38
CA ILE A 110 21.71 -19.86 32.40
C ILE A 110 22.07 -20.37 30.99
N VAL A 111 23.08 -19.76 30.39
CA VAL A 111 23.57 -20.14 29.05
C VAL A 111 24.97 -20.72 29.16
N HIS A 112 25.20 -21.84 28.46
CA HIS A 112 26.48 -22.55 28.44
C HIS A 112 27.18 -22.25 27.11
N PHE A 113 28.40 -21.71 27.17
CA PHE A 113 29.15 -21.29 25.98
C PHE A 113 30.20 -22.33 25.58
N GLY A 114 30.08 -22.84 24.34
CA GLY A 114 30.93 -23.93 23.85
C GLY A 114 30.52 -25.27 24.49
N GLY A 115 30.79 -26.40 23.83
CA GLY A 115 30.32 -27.73 24.25
C GLY A 115 30.77 -28.24 25.63
N ASP A 116 31.40 -27.41 26.46
CA ASP A 116 31.77 -27.71 27.85
C ASP A 116 30.74 -27.13 28.82
N LYS A 117 30.10 -28.01 29.61
CA LYS A 117 28.97 -27.64 30.49
C LYS A 117 29.41 -27.09 31.85
N SER A 118 30.71 -26.88 32.09
CA SER A 118 31.21 -26.43 33.39
C SER A 118 31.20 -24.91 33.59
N ILE A 119 30.86 -24.13 32.56
CA ILE A 119 30.80 -22.66 32.64
C ILE A 119 29.35 -22.24 32.46
N GLU A 120 28.69 -21.97 33.58
CA GLU A 120 27.34 -21.45 33.68
C GLU A 120 27.41 -19.92 33.76
N VAL A 121 26.90 -19.23 32.74
CA VAL A 121 26.79 -17.76 32.76
C VAL A 121 25.34 -17.37 32.93
N GLU A 122 25.06 -16.68 34.03
CA GLU A 122 23.75 -16.11 34.35
C GLU A 122 23.51 -14.86 33.49
N MET A 123 22.52 -14.92 32.59
CA MET A 123 22.15 -13.81 31.72
C MET A 123 20.78 -13.25 32.11
N VAL A 124 20.70 -11.92 32.21
CA VAL A 124 19.50 -11.18 32.63
C VAL A 124 18.98 -10.34 31.47
N GLY A 125 17.68 -10.41 31.18
CA GLY A 125 17.04 -9.59 30.13
C GLY A 125 17.18 -10.13 28.71
N PHE A 126 17.37 -11.45 28.57
CA PHE A 126 17.60 -12.10 27.28
C PHE A 126 16.41 -11.92 26.33
N GLU A 127 15.19 -11.89 26.89
CA GLU A 127 13.95 -11.72 26.12
C GLU A 127 13.86 -10.35 25.42
N LYS A 128 14.40 -9.28 26.04
CA LYS A 128 14.48 -7.94 25.42
C LYS A 128 15.45 -7.87 24.24
N ILE A 129 16.56 -8.59 24.32
CA ILE A 129 17.60 -8.61 23.29
C ILE A 129 17.11 -9.43 22.09
N GLU A 130 16.50 -10.58 22.33
CA GLU A 130 15.95 -11.44 21.27
C GLU A 130 14.78 -10.75 20.54
N ARG A 131 13.90 -10.06 21.28
CA ARG A 131 12.84 -9.22 20.66
C ARG A 131 13.43 -8.14 19.78
N LYS A 132 14.42 -7.39 20.27
CA LYS A 132 15.03 -6.30 19.52
C LYS A 132 15.77 -6.79 18.27
N GLN A 133 16.53 -7.87 18.37
CA GLN A 133 17.19 -8.49 17.22
C GLN A 133 16.19 -9.02 16.19
N LYS A 134 15.03 -9.53 16.63
CA LYS A 134 13.94 -9.98 15.76
C LYS A 134 13.26 -8.79 15.05
N TYR A 135 13.06 -7.67 15.74
CA TYR A 135 12.52 -6.43 15.15
C TYR A 135 13.51 -5.77 14.18
N ASP A 136 14.79 -5.65 14.57
CA ASP A 136 15.84 -5.07 13.72
C ASP A 136 16.04 -5.92 12.44
N PHE A 137 15.92 -7.25 12.55
CA PHE A 137 15.96 -8.17 11.40
C PHE A 137 14.71 -8.05 10.51
N LEU A 138 13.52 -7.87 11.10
CA LEU A 138 12.28 -7.64 10.35
C LEU A 138 12.27 -6.27 9.65
N GLU A 139 12.81 -5.22 10.27
CA GLU A 139 12.92 -3.88 9.70
C GLU A 139 13.95 -3.81 8.56
N PHE A 140 15.05 -4.56 8.69
CA PHE A 140 16.02 -4.75 7.62
C PHE A 140 15.43 -5.51 6.43
N LEU A 141 14.68 -6.59 6.66
CA LEU A 141 13.97 -7.32 5.61
C LEU A 141 12.85 -6.47 4.97
N TYR A 142 12.14 -5.66 5.75
CA TYR A 142 11.08 -4.75 5.27
C TYR A 142 11.63 -3.65 4.35
N THR A 143 12.85 -3.18 4.60
CA THR A 143 13.50 -2.13 3.80
C THR A 143 14.17 -2.66 2.53
N GLN A 144 14.53 -3.95 2.49
CA GLN A 144 15.35 -4.55 1.42
C GLN A 144 14.62 -5.62 0.58
N MET A 145 13.51 -6.21 1.03
CA MET A 145 12.75 -7.23 0.31
C MET A 145 11.26 -6.88 0.13
N LEU A 146 11.00 -6.22 -0.99
CA LEU A 146 9.78 -6.29 -1.81
C LEU A 146 8.48 -5.54 -1.37
N PRO A 147 7.69 -5.15 -2.40
CA PRO A 147 6.32 -4.66 -2.29
C PRO A 147 5.34 -5.81 -1.97
N ARG A 148 4.08 -5.40 -1.70
CA ARG A 148 2.83 -6.20 -1.66
C ARG A 148 2.45 -6.89 -0.34
N CYS A 149 1.38 -6.32 0.25
CA CYS A 149 0.20 -6.96 0.88
C CYS A 149 -0.04 -6.77 2.39
N SER A 150 -0.92 -5.79 2.67
CA SER A 150 -2.13 -5.73 3.53
C SER A 150 -2.27 -6.64 4.77
N VAL A 151 -2.72 -6.01 5.87
CA VAL A 151 -3.71 -6.59 6.79
C VAL A 151 -4.96 -5.70 6.87
N PRO A 152 -6.17 -6.27 6.88
CA PRO A 152 -7.40 -5.51 6.99
C PRO A 152 -7.66 -5.17 8.46
N ASN A 153 -8.04 -3.92 8.74
CA ASN A 153 -8.81 -3.65 9.95
C ASN A 153 -10.01 -2.75 9.61
N ILE A 154 -11.14 -3.42 9.49
CA ILE A 154 -12.49 -2.87 9.55
C ILE A 154 -12.67 -2.36 10.98
N LEU A 155 -13.16 -1.12 11.13
CA LEU A 155 -13.44 -0.39 12.38
C LEU A 155 -12.29 0.40 13.02
N LEU A 156 -11.96 1.55 12.44
CA LEU A 156 -11.38 2.66 13.19
C LEU A 156 -12.06 3.99 12.83
N HIS A 157 -13.39 4.04 12.95
CA HIS A 157 -14.07 5.32 13.18
C HIS A 157 -13.81 5.73 14.64
N HIS A 158 -13.34 6.97 14.86
CA HIS A 158 -13.18 7.67 16.15
C HIS A 158 -11.82 7.65 16.89
N ALA A 159 -10.69 7.27 16.27
CA ALA A 159 -9.41 7.73 16.79
C ALA A 159 -9.16 9.19 16.33
N SER A 160 -8.96 10.11 17.26
CA SER A 160 -8.72 11.53 16.95
C SER A 160 -7.41 11.67 16.17
N ASN A 161 -7.51 11.86 14.85
CA ASN A 161 -6.39 12.05 13.93
C ASN A 161 -5.71 13.42 14.09
N ARG A 162 -5.47 13.89 15.33
CA ARG A 162 -4.90 15.22 15.63
C ARG A 162 -3.54 15.48 14.98
N HIS A 163 -2.85 14.43 14.54
CA HIS A 163 -1.60 14.56 13.79
C HIS A 163 -1.82 14.90 12.30
N LEU A 164 -2.87 14.36 11.68
CA LEU A 164 -3.20 14.63 10.27
C LEU A 164 -3.66 16.08 10.06
N ASP A 165 -4.24 16.69 11.09
CA ASP A 165 -4.61 18.10 11.11
C ASP A 165 -3.38 19.01 10.87
N ARG A 166 -2.20 18.62 11.35
CA ARG A 166 -0.96 19.40 11.17
C ARG A 166 -0.16 19.02 9.92
N LEU A 167 -0.70 18.16 9.07
CA LEU A 167 0.01 17.66 7.90
C LEU A 167 -0.04 18.68 6.77
N HIS A 168 1.11 19.27 6.43
CA HIS A 168 1.25 20.22 5.32
C HIS A 168 1.74 19.58 4.02
N GLU A 169 2.48 18.47 4.10
CA GLU A 169 3.00 17.75 2.93
C GLU A 169 2.57 16.28 2.96
N ALA A 170 1.98 15.81 1.86
CA ALA A 170 1.54 14.43 1.68
C ALA A 170 2.16 13.81 0.41
N GLY A 171 3.05 12.84 0.59
CA GLY A 171 3.66 12.05 -0.48
C GLY A 171 3.01 10.67 -0.60
N LEU A 172 2.13 10.50 -1.58
CA LEU A 172 1.36 9.27 -1.81
C LEU A 172 1.71 8.59 -3.15
N THR A 173 2.92 8.81 -3.66
CA THR A 173 3.40 8.19 -4.91
C THR A 173 3.33 6.66 -4.85
N LEU A 174 2.85 6.02 -5.92
CA LEU A 174 2.74 4.55 -6.03
C LEU A 174 1.88 3.87 -4.94
N MET A 175 1.04 4.64 -4.22
CA MET A 175 0.18 4.09 -3.15
C MET A 175 -1.19 3.61 -3.64
N GLN A 176 -1.36 3.44 -4.95
CA GLN A 176 -2.55 2.90 -5.58
C GLN A 176 -3.82 3.74 -5.34
N VAL A 177 -3.70 5.05 -5.12
CA VAL A 177 -4.86 5.95 -5.00
C VAL A 177 -5.67 5.92 -6.30
N ALA A 178 -6.97 5.71 -6.22
CA ALA A 178 -7.86 5.66 -7.39
C ALA A 178 -9.13 6.51 -7.26
N ASN A 179 -9.51 6.92 -6.04
CA ASN A 179 -10.69 7.75 -5.78
C ASN A 179 -10.46 8.63 -4.53
N ALA A 180 -11.28 9.67 -4.35
CA ALA A 180 -11.17 10.59 -3.22
C ALA A 180 -11.58 9.97 -1.88
N GLY A 181 -12.47 8.98 -1.88
CA GLY A 181 -13.14 8.47 -0.68
C GLY A 181 -14.44 9.20 -0.40
N VAL A 182 -14.80 9.33 0.88
CA VAL A 182 -16.07 9.98 1.29
C VAL A 182 -15.95 11.50 1.12
N PRO A 183 -16.92 12.16 0.45
CA PRO A 183 -16.92 13.61 0.29
C PRO A 183 -16.86 14.36 1.63
N GLY A 184 -15.98 15.35 1.73
CA GLY A 184 -15.79 16.18 2.92
C GLY A 184 -14.84 15.59 3.97
N GLU A 185 -14.48 14.31 3.88
CA GLU A 185 -13.57 13.69 4.86
C GLU A 185 -12.13 14.19 4.73
N ILE A 186 -11.67 14.50 3.52
CA ILE A 186 -10.31 15.01 3.31
C ILE A 186 -10.14 16.34 4.05
N LYS A 187 -11.09 17.27 3.85
CA LYS A 187 -11.13 18.56 4.55
C LYS A 187 -11.22 18.37 6.07
N ARG A 188 -11.99 17.38 6.54
CA ARG A 188 -12.17 17.11 7.97
C ARG A 188 -10.91 16.55 8.64
N ILE A 189 -10.13 15.74 7.94
CA ILE A 189 -9.02 14.97 8.51
C ILE A 189 -7.68 15.69 8.34
N SER A 190 -7.47 16.33 7.20
CA SER A 190 -6.21 16.98 6.84
C SER A 190 -6.47 18.29 6.09
N PRO A 191 -7.04 19.31 6.75
CA PRO A 191 -7.41 20.57 6.12
C PRO A 191 -6.23 21.38 5.59
N HIS A 192 -5.04 21.22 6.18
CA HIS A 192 -3.89 22.11 5.98
C HIS A 192 -2.83 21.59 4.99
N ILE A 193 -3.15 20.60 4.14
CA ILE A 193 -2.22 20.09 3.12
C ILE A 193 -1.98 21.17 2.06
N GLN A 194 -0.71 21.49 1.84
CA GLN A 194 -0.20 22.49 0.91
C GLN A 194 0.60 21.85 -0.25
N ASP A 195 1.34 20.77 -0.01
CA ASP A 195 2.02 19.98 -1.04
C ASP A 195 1.46 18.56 -1.08
N LEU A 196 0.95 18.16 -2.24
CA LEU A 196 0.44 16.83 -2.48
C LEU A 196 1.10 16.18 -3.70
N ASN A 197 1.64 14.98 -3.49
CA ASN A 197 2.16 14.14 -4.56
C ASN A 197 1.33 12.87 -4.74
N LEU A 198 0.60 12.79 -5.85
CA LEU A 198 -0.19 11.64 -6.29
C LEU A 198 0.43 10.93 -7.50
N SER A 199 1.70 11.16 -7.80
CA SER A 199 2.31 10.58 -9.00
C SER A 199 2.31 9.06 -9.03
N LYS A 200 2.17 8.49 -10.23
CA LYS A 200 2.19 7.04 -10.46
C LYS A 200 1.12 6.26 -9.67
N ASN A 201 -0.04 6.86 -9.45
CA ASN A 201 -1.20 6.21 -8.84
C ASN A 201 -2.16 5.62 -9.89
N LEU A 202 -3.32 5.15 -9.43
CA LEU A 202 -4.36 4.52 -10.24
C LEU A 202 -5.53 5.47 -10.55
N ILE A 203 -5.24 6.77 -10.62
CA ILE A 203 -6.21 7.80 -10.96
C ILE A 203 -6.37 7.81 -12.49
N SER A 204 -7.59 7.57 -12.96
CA SER A 204 -7.91 7.41 -14.38
C SER A 204 -8.59 8.62 -15.00
N ASP A 205 -9.06 9.57 -14.18
CA ASP A 205 -9.86 10.71 -14.63
C ASP A 205 -9.56 11.95 -13.76
N TRP A 206 -9.63 13.14 -14.39
CA TRP A 206 -9.45 14.43 -13.74
C TRP A 206 -10.55 14.76 -12.72
N ALA A 207 -11.75 14.17 -12.85
CA ALA A 207 -12.82 14.31 -11.88
C ALA A 207 -12.38 13.86 -10.48
N VAL A 208 -11.61 12.78 -10.37
CA VAL A 208 -11.08 12.30 -9.08
C VAL A 208 -10.08 13.30 -8.50
N ILE A 209 -9.22 13.89 -9.34
CA ILE A 209 -8.30 14.94 -8.91
C ILE A 209 -9.07 16.17 -8.41
N ALA A 210 -10.10 16.59 -9.15
CA ALA A 210 -10.96 17.68 -8.75
C ALA A 210 -11.66 17.40 -7.40
N GLU A 211 -12.19 16.19 -7.20
CA GLU A 211 -12.82 15.76 -5.94
C GLU A 211 -11.86 15.79 -4.74
N ILE A 212 -10.58 15.42 -4.93
CA ILE A 212 -9.56 15.47 -3.88
C ILE A 212 -9.19 16.94 -3.59
N THR A 213 -8.78 17.66 -4.63
CA THR A 213 -8.22 19.01 -4.53
C THR A 213 -9.25 20.05 -4.12
N SER A 214 -10.52 19.91 -4.48
CA SER A 214 -11.59 20.83 -4.04
C SER A 214 -11.83 20.82 -2.53
N GLN A 215 -11.28 19.83 -1.81
CA GLN A 215 -11.37 19.72 -0.35
C GLN A 215 -10.13 20.29 0.36
N LEU A 216 -9.06 20.62 -0.36
CA LEU A 216 -7.79 21.13 0.16
C LEU A 216 -7.66 22.62 -0.20
N GLU A 217 -8.24 23.48 0.63
CA GLU A 217 -8.33 24.93 0.37
C GLU A 217 -6.98 25.64 0.42
N GLU A 218 -5.98 25.04 1.08
CA GLU A 218 -4.61 25.55 1.19
C GLU A 218 -3.63 24.90 0.20
N LEU A 219 -4.11 24.09 -0.75
CA LEU A 219 -3.21 23.37 -1.67
C LEU A 219 -2.46 24.34 -2.60
N GLU A 220 -1.13 24.36 -2.49
CA GLU A 220 -0.25 25.19 -3.32
C GLU A 220 0.43 24.38 -4.42
N THR A 221 0.82 23.15 -4.12
CA THR A 221 1.59 22.29 -5.02
C THR A 221 0.91 20.94 -5.20
N LEU A 222 0.69 20.56 -6.47
CA LEU A 222 0.18 19.24 -6.84
C LEU A 222 1.12 18.57 -7.85
N ARG A 223 1.56 17.35 -7.54
CA ARG A 223 2.36 16.50 -8.43
C ARG A 223 1.55 15.26 -8.85
N LEU A 224 1.46 15.01 -10.15
CA LEU A 224 0.71 13.91 -10.78
C LEU A 224 1.62 13.02 -11.65
#